data_AF-A0A6C0LUE5-F1
#
_entry.id   AF-A0A6C0LUE5-F1
#
_cell.length_a   1.000
_cell.length_b   1.000
_cell.length_c   1.000
_cell.angle_alpha   90.00
_cell.angle_beta   90.00
_cell.angle_gamma   90.00
#
_symmetry.space_group_name_H-M   'P 1'
#
loop_
_entity.id
_entity.type
_entity.pdbx_description
1 polymer ?
#
loop_
_entity_poly.entity_id
_entity_poly.type
_entity_poly.pdbx_seq_one_letter_code
_entity_poly.pdbx_strand_id
1 'polypeptide(L)'
;MNTHQLSQIILNITIFSVFIGFFFFTYAASVEKDIVKDQSSYIATDIATDLRVFLPSSVRMSIIDNLKVPDDMTEKDATVKEANNKLMKEAMIALSILLVVGILSTMVVAYIGGIGIHIVKDSFVILIFVAVTEIVFLNLITRQYRVSDPNYVKKEMLLSLKKAFPPVVSQ
;
A
#
# COMPACT_ATOMS: atom_id res chain seq x y z
N MET A 1 14.74 -35.34 -6.28
CA MET A 1 13.49 -34.75 -5.72
C MET A 1 12.33 -35.61 -6.17
N ASN A 2 11.48 -36.09 -5.26
CA ASN A 2 10.35 -36.95 -5.62
C ASN A 2 9.26 -36.13 -6.33
N THR A 3 8.50 -36.74 -7.25
CA THR A 3 7.36 -36.12 -7.94
C THR A 3 6.32 -35.60 -6.94
N HIS A 4 6.16 -36.27 -5.80
CA HIS A 4 5.28 -35.84 -4.70
C HIS A 4 5.74 -34.49 -4.12
N GLN A 5 7.01 -34.39 -3.74
CA GLN A 5 7.60 -33.16 -3.20
C GLN A 5 7.56 -32.03 -4.23
N LEU A 6 7.86 -32.33 -5.50
CA LEU A 6 7.84 -31.35 -6.57
C LEU A 6 6.43 -30.78 -6.79
N SER A 7 5.41 -31.64 -6.85
CA SER A 7 4.01 -31.21 -7.00
C SER A 7 3.56 -30.34 -5.83
N GLN A 8 3.94 -30.70 -4.60
CA GLN A 8 3.59 -29.93 -3.41
C GLN A 8 4.29 -28.57 -3.37
N ILE A 9 5.56 -28.48 -3.79
CA ILE A 9 6.29 -27.21 -3.89
C ILE A 9 5.63 -26.29 -4.92
N ILE A 10 5.35 -26.80 -6.14
CA ILE A 10 4.72 -26.00 -7.21
C ILE A 10 3.36 -25.49 -6.74
N LEU A 11 2.53 -26.36 -6.14
CA LEU A 11 1.22 -25.99 -5.67
C LEU A 11 1.30 -24.94 -4.55
N ASN A 12 2.14 -25.15 -3.54
CA ASN A 12 2.34 -24.21 -2.44
C ASN A 12 2.79 -22.83 -2.93
N ILE A 13 3.83 -22.77 -3.75
CA ILE A 13 4.32 -21.50 -4.30
C ILE A 13 3.21 -20.80 -5.09
N THR A 14 2.50 -21.54 -5.94
CA THR A 14 1.40 -20.97 -6.74
C THR A 14 0.32 -20.36 -5.85
N ILE A 15 -0.23 -21.13 -4.92
CA ILE A 15 -1.35 -20.65 -4.10
C ILE A 15 -0.91 -19.55 -3.11
N PHE A 16 0.33 -19.60 -2.60
CA PHE A 16 0.84 -18.58 -1.69
C PHE A 16 1.09 -17.27 -2.43
N SER A 17 1.75 -17.31 -3.59
CA SER A 17 1.97 -16.11 -4.39
C SER A 17 0.66 -15.46 -4.84
N VAL A 18 -0.31 -16.27 -5.25
CA VAL A 18 -1.65 -15.78 -5.63
C VAL A 18 -2.38 -15.20 -4.42
N PHE A 19 -2.35 -15.89 -3.28
CA PHE A 19 -2.97 -15.40 -2.05
C PHE A 19 -2.35 -14.10 -1.56
N ILE A 20 -1.02 -14.01 -1.44
CA ILE A 20 -0.32 -12.81 -0.98
C ILE A 20 -0.60 -11.64 -1.93
N GLY A 21 -0.52 -11.88 -3.24
CA GLY A 21 -0.85 -10.85 -4.23
C GLY A 21 -2.29 -10.36 -4.09
N PHE A 22 -3.25 -11.28 -4.01
CA PHE A 22 -4.66 -10.93 -3.82
C PHE A 22 -4.89 -10.19 -2.51
N PHE A 23 -4.33 -10.68 -1.41
CA PHE A 23 -4.41 -10.09 -0.08
C PHE A 23 -3.83 -8.66 -0.06
N PHE A 24 -2.69 -8.45 -0.73
CA PHE A 24 -2.07 -7.14 -0.84
C PHE A 24 -2.98 -6.13 -1.53
N PHE A 25 -3.47 -6.45 -2.73
CA PHE A 25 -4.28 -5.53 -3.54
C PHE A 25 -5.70 -5.31 -3.00
N THR A 26 -6.18 -6.17 -2.09
CA THR A 26 -7.54 -6.05 -1.52
C THR A 26 -7.52 -5.51 -0.09
N TYR A 27 -6.89 -6.22 0.84
CA TYR A 27 -6.92 -5.90 2.26
C TYR A 27 -5.78 -4.95 2.66
N ALA A 28 -4.54 -5.28 2.27
CA ALA A 28 -3.38 -4.48 2.68
C ALA A 28 -3.44 -3.06 2.15
N ALA A 29 -3.82 -2.87 0.87
CA ALA A 29 -4.01 -1.56 0.26
C ALA A 29 -5.07 -0.70 1.00
N SER A 30 -6.13 -1.31 1.53
CA SER A 30 -7.13 -0.59 2.33
C SER A 30 -6.53 -0.12 3.66
N VAL A 31 -5.76 -0.98 4.33
CA VAL A 31 -5.08 -0.62 5.58
C VAL A 31 -4.05 0.48 5.34
N GLU A 32 -3.27 0.39 4.26
CA GLU A 32 -2.29 1.40 3.88
C GLU A 32 -2.95 2.77 3.62
N LYS A 33 -4.11 2.79 2.94
CA LYS A 33 -4.88 4.02 2.74
C LYS A 33 -5.23 4.71 4.06
N ASP A 34 -5.67 3.95 5.06
CA ASP A 34 -6.02 4.50 6.37
C ASP A 34 -4.78 5.06 7.08
N ILE A 35 -3.65 4.34 7.04
CA ILE A 35 -2.37 4.79 7.60
C ILE A 35 -1.90 6.11 6.96
N VAL A 36 -1.94 6.21 5.63
CA VAL A 36 -1.53 7.41 4.90
C VAL A 36 -2.43 8.59 5.25
N LYS A 37 -3.74 8.37 5.38
CA LYS A 37 -4.70 9.39 5.79
C LYS A 37 -4.40 9.91 7.20
N ASP A 38 -4.20 9.02 8.15
CA ASP A 38 -3.92 9.38 9.54
C ASP A 38 -2.60 10.16 9.68
N GLN A 39 -1.56 9.73 8.96
CA GLN A 39 -0.26 10.41 8.98
C GLN A 39 -0.29 11.77 8.28
N SER A 40 -1.00 11.87 7.17
CA SER A 40 -1.19 13.13 6.47
C SER A 40 -1.97 14.12 7.33
N SER A 41 -3.02 13.66 8.02
CA SER A 41 -3.79 14.47 8.98
C SER A 41 -2.94 14.90 10.18
N TYR A 42 -2.12 13.99 10.73
CA TYR A 42 -1.19 14.30 11.80
C TYR A 42 -0.20 15.41 11.40
N ILE A 43 0.46 15.26 10.26
CA ILE A 43 1.45 16.24 9.78
C ILE A 43 0.79 17.60 9.52
N ALA A 44 -0.39 17.62 8.90
CA ALA A 44 -1.14 18.85 8.65
C ALA A 44 -1.52 19.56 9.96
N THR A 45 -1.97 18.81 10.96
CA THR A 45 -2.35 19.35 12.28
C THR A 45 -1.13 19.89 13.05
N ASP A 46 -0.03 19.16 13.00
CA ASP A 46 1.23 19.54 13.64
C ASP A 46 1.79 20.84 13.05
N ILE A 47 1.81 20.95 11.72
CA ILE A 47 2.17 22.17 11.00
C ILE A 47 1.22 23.33 11.34
N ALA A 48 -0.09 23.10 11.31
CA ALA A 48 -1.06 24.14 11.62
C ALA A 48 -0.89 24.67 13.06
N THR A 49 -0.53 23.79 13.99
CA THR A 49 -0.24 24.15 15.38
C THR A 49 1.03 24.99 15.48
N ASP A 50 2.12 24.59 14.82
CA ASP A 50 3.36 25.36 14.78
C ASP A 50 3.13 26.76 14.19
N LEU A 51 2.45 26.85 13.04
CA LEU A 51 2.12 28.13 12.41
C LEU A 51 1.24 29.01 13.31
N ARG A 52 0.31 28.41 14.08
CA ARG A 52 -0.52 29.14 15.04
C ARG A 52 0.29 29.72 16.20
N VAL A 53 1.32 29.03 16.66
CA VAL A 53 2.18 29.45 17.77
C VAL A 53 3.18 30.52 17.31
N PHE A 54 3.81 30.34 16.15
CA PHE A 54 4.93 31.19 15.72
C PHE A 54 4.52 32.39 14.86
N LEU A 55 3.33 32.39 14.24
CA LEU A 55 2.91 33.48 13.36
C LEU A 55 1.83 34.39 13.98
N PRO A 56 2.02 35.73 13.93
CA PRO A 56 0.97 36.71 14.24
C PRO A 56 -0.28 36.47 13.38
N SER A 57 -1.46 36.76 13.94
CA SER A 57 -2.76 36.54 13.27
C SER A 57 -2.87 37.21 11.89
N SER A 58 -2.23 38.37 11.69
CA SER A 58 -2.21 39.11 10.42
C SER A 58 -1.44 38.37 9.31
N VAL A 59 -0.28 37.80 9.64
CA VAL A 59 0.52 36.99 8.70
C VAL A 59 -0.20 35.70 8.37
N ARG A 60 -0.92 35.12 9.34
CA ARG A 60 -1.71 33.90 9.15
C ARG A 60 -2.85 34.09 8.16
N MET A 61 -3.62 35.18 8.28
CA MET A 61 -4.65 35.50 7.29
C MET A 61 -4.05 35.73 5.91
N SER A 62 -2.95 36.48 5.82
CA SER A 62 -2.26 36.68 4.54
C SER A 62 -1.78 35.37 3.90
N ILE A 63 -1.31 34.40 4.68
CA ILE A 63 -0.93 33.08 4.17
C ILE A 63 -2.15 32.29 3.70
N ILE A 64 -3.27 32.31 4.44
CA ILE A 64 -4.52 31.64 4.03
C ILE A 64 -5.07 32.27 2.76
N ASP A 65 -5.07 33.60 2.66
CA ASP A 65 -5.58 34.34 1.49
C ASP A 65 -4.71 34.11 0.24
N ASN A 66 -3.41 33.86 0.41
CA ASN A 66 -2.48 33.56 -0.67
C ASN A 66 -2.33 32.06 -0.96
N LEU A 67 -2.71 31.19 -0.02
CA LEU A 67 -2.84 29.76 -0.26
C LEU A 67 -4.04 29.56 -1.15
N LYS A 68 -3.77 29.36 -2.44
CA LYS A 68 -4.72 28.71 -3.34
C LYS A 68 -4.91 27.27 -2.89
N VAL A 69 -5.73 27.06 -1.88
CA VAL A 69 -6.33 25.74 -1.64
C VAL A 69 -7.05 25.41 -2.94
N PRO A 70 -6.73 24.29 -3.61
CA PRO A 70 -7.50 23.90 -4.78
C PRO A 70 -8.96 23.80 -4.34
N ASP A 71 -9.83 24.63 -4.92
CA ASP A 71 -11.26 24.66 -4.58
C ASP A 71 -11.92 23.28 -4.79
N ASP A 72 -11.31 22.46 -5.66
CA ASP A 72 -11.69 21.09 -5.91
C ASP A 72 -10.47 20.20 -6.21
N MET A 73 -10.39 19.06 -5.53
CA MET A 73 -9.41 18.00 -5.80
C MET A 73 -10.03 16.76 -6.46
N THR A 74 -11.33 16.79 -6.80
CA THR A 74 -12.09 15.67 -7.37
C THR A 74 -11.44 15.12 -8.63
N GLU A 75 -10.88 15.96 -9.50
CA GLU A 75 -10.20 15.51 -10.73
C GLU A 75 -8.90 14.73 -10.41
N LYS A 76 -8.13 15.19 -9.41
CA LYS A 76 -6.91 14.48 -8.96
C LYS A 76 -7.28 13.16 -8.29
N ASP A 77 -8.31 13.15 -7.47
CA ASP A 77 -8.83 11.94 -6.83
C ASP A 77 -9.32 10.92 -7.87
N ALA A 78 -10.02 11.39 -8.92
CA ALA A 78 -10.45 10.56 -10.03
C ALA A 78 -9.25 9.95 -10.78
N THR A 79 -8.22 10.76 -11.05
CA THR A 79 -7.00 10.31 -11.73
C THR A 79 -6.28 9.22 -10.93
N VAL A 80 -6.11 9.43 -9.62
CA VAL A 80 -5.47 8.44 -8.73
C VAL A 80 -6.32 7.16 -8.64
N LYS A 81 -7.65 7.30 -8.55
CA LYS A 81 -8.56 6.16 -8.50
C LYS A 81 -8.51 5.33 -9.79
N GLU A 82 -8.47 5.98 -10.95
CA GLU A 82 -8.36 5.30 -12.24
C GLU A 82 -7.03 4.55 -12.37
N ALA A 83 -5.92 5.20 -12.02
CA ALA A 83 -4.60 4.58 -12.03
C ALA A 83 -4.54 3.35 -11.10
N ASN A 84 -5.09 3.46 -9.89
CA ASN A 84 -5.14 2.34 -8.94
C ASN A 84 -6.03 1.20 -9.44
N ASN A 85 -7.18 1.50 -10.04
CA ASN A 85 -8.07 0.49 -10.61
C ASN A 85 -7.41 -0.24 -11.78
N LYS A 86 -6.69 0.49 -12.64
CA LYS A 86 -5.94 -0.09 -13.75
C LYS A 86 -4.85 -1.02 -13.23
N LEU A 87 -4.05 -0.56 -12.27
CA LEU A 87 -2.99 -1.37 -11.64
C LEU A 87 -3.56 -2.63 -10.99
N MET A 88 -4.67 -2.50 -10.26
CA MET A 88 -5.36 -3.65 -9.66
C MET A 88 -5.81 -4.64 -10.74
N LYS A 89 -6.40 -4.17 -11.84
CA LYS A 89 -6.84 -5.04 -12.94
C LYS A 89 -5.67 -5.78 -13.59
N GLU A 90 -4.58 -5.07 -13.88
CA GLU A 90 -3.36 -5.67 -14.45
C GLU A 90 -2.76 -6.72 -13.51
N ALA A 91 -2.69 -6.41 -12.21
CA ALA A 91 -2.24 -7.37 -11.20
C ALA A 91 -3.15 -8.60 -11.13
N MET A 92 -4.47 -8.43 -11.13
CA MET A 92 -5.42 -9.56 -11.08
C MET A 92 -5.33 -10.44 -12.32
N ILE A 93 -5.08 -9.87 -13.50
CA ILE A 93 -4.82 -10.63 -14.72
C ILE A 93 -3.54 -11.45 -14.56
N ALA A 94 -2.44 -10.83 -14.11
CA ALA A 94 -1.17 -11.53 -13.90
C ALA A 94 -1.29 -12.68 -12.88
N LEU A 95 -1.95 -12.43 -11.74
CA LEU A 95 -2.21 -13.46 -10.72
C LEU A 95 -3.10 -14.59 -11.24
N SER A 96 -4.09 -14.28 -12.09
CA SER A 96 -4.95 -15.29 -12.70
C SER A 96 -4.18 -16.19 -13.67
N ILE A 97 -3.30 -15.60 -14.49
CA ILE A 97 -2.41 -16.36 -15.39
C ILE A 97 -1.48 -17.26 -14.58
N LEU A 98 -0.85 -16.72 -13.54
CA LEU A 98 0.02 -17.49 -12.64
C LEU A 98 -0.72 -18.67 -12.01
N LEU A 99 -1.95 -18.44 -11.52
CA LEU A 99 -2.78 -19.48 -10.91
C LEU A 99 -3.08 -20.60 -11.91
N VAL A 100 -3.52 -20.26 -13.13
CA VAL A 100 -3.85 -21.25 -14.17
C VAL A 100 -2.61 -22.06 -14.55
N VAL A 101 -1.48 -21.39 -14.83
CA VAL A 101 -0.23 -22.06 -15.21
C VAL A 101 0.29 -22.94 -14.08
N GLY A 102 0.24 -22.47 -12.83
CA GLY A 102 0.70 -23.21 -11.67
C GLY A 102 -0.16 -24.44 -11.37
N ILE A 103 -1.49 -24.32 -11.48
CA ILE A 103 -2.41 -25.47 -11.35
C ILE A 103 -2.16 -26.49 -12.46
N LEU A 104 -2.07 -26.06 -13.72
CA LEU A 104 -1.82 -26.98 -14.84
C LEU A 104 -0.48 -27.71 -14.68
N SER A 105 0.57 -26.98 -14.29
CA SER A 105 1.89 -27.56 -14.02
C SER A 105 1.83 -28.58 -12.89
N THR A 106 1.12 -28.27 -11.80
CA THR A 106 0.89 -29.20 -10.68
C THR A 106 0.15 -30.46 -11.16
N MET A 107 -0.91 -30.31 -11.96
CA MET A 107 -1.69 -31.45 -12.47
C MET A 107 -0.85 -32.38 -13.34
N VAL A 108 0.02 -31.83 -14.21
CA VAL A 108 0.90 -32.63 -15.07
C VAL A 108 1.88 -33.47 -14.23
N VAL A 109 2.54 -32.84 -13.26
CA VAL A 109 3.50 -33.56 -12.39
C VAL A 109 2.78 -34.56 -11.49
N ALA A 110 1.60 -34.22 -10.97
CA ALA A 110 0.79 -35.11 -10.15
C ALA A 110 0.32 -36.35 -10.93
N TYR A 111 -0.10 -36.17 -12.19
CA TYR A 111 -0.50 -37.26 -13.08
C TYR A 111 0.66 -38.22 -13.37
N ILE A 112 1.85 -37.69 -13.71
CA ILE A 112 3.05 -38.50 -13.95
C ILE A 112 3.47 -39.26 -12.68
N GLY A 113 3.32 -38.64 -11.52
CA GLY A 113 3.70 -39.22 -10.23
C GLY A 113 2.66 -40.14 -9.57
N GLY A 114 1.46 -40.28 -10.14
CA GLY A 114 0.36 -41.04 -9.51
C GLY A 114 -0.12 -40.45 -8.18
N ILE A 115 -0.07 -39.12 -8.04
CA ILE A 115 -0.32 -38.42 -6.78
C ILE A 115 -1.80 -38.07 -6.67
N GLY A 116 -2.42 -38.41 -5.53
CA GLY A 116 -3.80 -38.09 -5.21
C GLY A 116 -4.02 -36.64 -4.75
N ILE A 117 -5.28 -36.32 -4.45
CA ILE A 117 -5.73 -34.98 -4.02
C ILE A 117 -5.23 -34.55 -2.63
N HIS A 118 -4.55 -35.42 -1.90
CA HIS A 118 -4.06 -35.14 -0.54
C HIS A 118 -3.11 -33.94 -0.51
N ILE A 119 -2.33 -33.73 -1.57
CA ILE A 119 -1.44 -32.56 -1.69
C ILE A 119 -2.21 -31.23 -1.61
N VAL A 120 -3.45 -31.19 -2.09
CA VAL A 120 -4.28 -29.98 -2.06
C VAL A 120 -4.68 -29.66 -0.62
N LYS A 121 -5.09 -30.67 0.14
CA LYS A 121 -5.48 -30.50 1.55
C LYS A 121 -4.32 -29.95 2.38
N ASP A 122 -3.14 -30.53 2.24
CA ASP A 122 -1.95 -30.10 2.98
C ASP A 122 -1.55 -28.67 2.61
N SER A 123 -1.57 -28.34 1.32
CA SER A 123 -1.32 -27.00 0.82
C SER A 123 -2.31 -25.96 1.35
N PHE A 124 -3.60 -26.30 1.45
CA PHE A 124 -4.61 -25.41 2.04
C PHE A 124 -4.43 -25.19 3.54
N VAL A 125 -4.04 -26.21 4.29
CA VAL A 125 -3.73 -26.06 5.72
C VAL A 125 -2.59 -25.07 5.91
N ILE A 126 -1.51 -25.19 5.13
CA ILE A 126 -0.38 -24.26 5.19
C ILE A 126 -0.82 -22.85 4.76
N LEU A 127 -1.65 -22.73 3.72
CA LEU A 127 -2.19 -21.45 3.26
C LEU A 127 -2.96 -20.73 4.38
N ILE A 128 -3.73 -21.44 5.20
CA ILE A 128 -4.42 -20.85 6.36
C ILE A 128 -3.41 -20.28 7.36
N PHE A 129 -2.33 -21.00 7.67
CA PHE A 129 -1.28 -20.49 8.55
C PHE A 129 -0.61 -19.24 7.98
N VAL A 130 -0.33 -19.22 6.67
CA VAL A 130 0.20 -18.03 5.98
C VAL A 130 -0.80 -16.87 6.11
N ALA A 131 -2.07 -17.10 5.81
CA ALA A 131 -3.11 -16.07 5.89
C ALA A 131 -3.26 -15.47 7.29
N VAL A 132 -3.28 -16.31 8.33
CA VAL A 132 -3.32 -15.84 9.72
C VAL A 132 -2.07 -15.02 10.04
N THR A 133 -0.90 -15.50 9.65
CA THR A 133 0.37 -14.79 9.91
C THR A 133 0.40 -13.43 9.24
N GLU A 134 -0.02 -13.34 7.97
CA GLU A 134 -0.11 -12.07 7.22
C GLU A 134 -1.10 -11.09 7.86
N ILE A 135 -2.29 -11.55 8.25
CA ILE A 135 -3.29 -10.71 8.91
C ILE A 135 -2.75 -10.19 10.25
N VAL A 136 -2.10 -11.05 11.04
CA VAL A 136 -1.52 -10.66 12.33
C VAL A 136 -0.39 -9.66 12.12
N PHE A 137 0.53 -9.94 11.18
CA PHE A 137 1.67 -9.06 10.89
C PHE A 137 1.21 -7.67 10.43
N LEU A 138 0.26 -7.61 9.50
CA LEU A 138 -0.26 -6.34 8.98
C LEU A 138 -0.92 -5.50 10.08
N ASN A 139 -1.75 -6.12 10.93
CA ASN A 139 -2.49 -5.40 11.96
C ASN A 139 -1.62 -5.01 13.16
N LEU A 140 -0.66 -5.83 13.55
CA LEU A 140 0.19 -5.55 14.71
C LEU A 140 1.37 -4.65 14.38
N ILE A 141 1.98 -4.83 13.21
CA ILE A 141 3.23 -4.16 12.85
C ILE A 141 2.97 -3.04 11.84
N THR A 142 2.39 -3.37 10.69
CA THR A 142 2.25 -2.39 9.58
C THR A 142 1.37 -1.19 9.96
N ARG A 143 0.26 -1.41 10.68
CA ARG A 143 -0.59 -0.30 11.16
C ARG A 143 0.11 0.70 12.06
N GLN A 144 1.15 0.30 12.77
CA GLN A 144 1.91 1.18 13.65
C GLN A 144 3.10 1.85 12.95
N TYR A 145 3.38 1.48 11.71
CA TYR A 145 4.53 1.96 10.97
C TYR A 145 4.33 3.41 10.50
N ARG A 146 5.30 4.27 10.82
CA ARG A 146 5.34 5.66 10.32
C ARG A 146 5.90 5.66 8.90
N VAL A 147 5.03 5.87 7.91
CA VAL A 147 5.39 5.89 6.48
C VAL A 147 5.90 7.26 6.05
N SER A 148 5.54 8.33 6.77
CA SER A 148 5.95 9.71 6.46
C SER A 148 6.90 10.26 7.53
N ASP A 149 8.02 10.86 7.11
CA ASP A 149 8.91 11.64 7.99
C ASP A 149 8.36 13.07 8.13
N PRO A 150 7.84 13.46 9.31
CA PRO A 150 7.28 14.79 9.52
C PRO A 150 8.31 15.91 9.31
N ASN A 151 9.58 15.67 9.65
CA ASN A 151 10.62 16.69 9.52
C ASN A 151 10.95 16.96 8.06
N TYR A 152 10.99 15.92 7.24
CA TYR A 152 11.18 16.05 5.80
C TYR A 152 10.03 16.84 5.16
N VAL A 153 8.78 16.48 5.47
CA VAL A 153 7.60 17.19 4.94
C VAL A 153 7.58 18.65 5.40
N LYS A 154 7.87 18.93 6.67
CA LYS A 154 8.01 20.30 7.19
C LYS A 154 9.07 21.08 6.44
N LYS A 155 10.24 20.50 6.21
CA LYS A 155 11.34 21.14 5.47
C LYS A 155 10.91 21.51 4.05
N GLU A 156 10.33 20.57 3.29
CA GLU A 156 9.87 20.83 1.92
C GLU A 156 8.77 21.88 1.86
N MET A 157 7.87 21.88 2.85
CA MET A 157 6.86 22.94 2.98
C MET A 157 7.50 24.31 3.26
N LEU A 158 8.45 24.40 4.18
CA LEU A 158 9.15 25.64 4.50
C LEU A 158 9.95 26.16 3.30
N LEU A 159 10.59 25.28 2.53
CA LEU A 159 11.27 25.64 1.28
C LEU A 159 10.28 26.19 0.24
N SER A 160 9.10 25.57 0.12
CA SER A 160 8.03 26.02 -0.77
C SER A 160 7.49 27.39 -0.34
N LEU A 161 7.28 27.61 0.97
CA LEU A 161 6.89 28.89 1.53
C LEU A 161 7.96 29.96 1.31
N LYS A 162 9.25 29.65 1.52
CA LYS A 162 10.35 30.58 1.23
C LYS A 162 10.42 30.97 -0.24
N LYS A 163 10.08 30.05 -1.15
CA LYS A 163 10.02 30.33 -2.59
C LYS A 163 8.85 31.24 -2.95
N ALA A 164 7.68 31.02 -2.34
CA ALA A 164 6.49 31.85 -2.54
C ALA A 164 6.61 33.23 -1.87
N PHE A 165 7.26 33.28 -0.71
CA PHE A 165 7.49 34.47 0.12
C PHE A 165 8.99 34.60 0.43
N PRO A 166 9.80 35.07 -0.53
CA PRO A 166 11.22 35.29 -0.27
C PRO A 166 11.41 36.30 0.85
N PRO A 167 12.40 36.12 1.74
CA PRO A 167 12.67 37.07 2.82
C PRO A 167 12.97 38.44 2.22
N VAL A 168 12.32 39.47 2.76
CA VAL A 168 12.62 40.86 2.41
C VAL A 168 14.05 41.14 2.88
N VAL A 169 14.97 41.30 1.93
CA VAL A 169 16.35 41.70 2.24
C VAL A 169 16.29 43.18 2.64
N SER A 170 16.41 43.46 3.93
CA SER A 170 16.61 44.83 4.41
C SER A 170 17.97 45.32 3.90
N GLN A 171 17.95 46.31 3.00
CA GLN A 171 19.12 47.13 2.69
C GLN A 171 19.36 48.15 3.80
#